data_AF-A0A821N5F6-F1
#
_entry.id   AF-A0A821N5F6-F1
#
_cell.length_a   1.000
_cell.length_b   1.000
_cell.length_c   1.000
_cell.angle_alpha   90.00
_cell.angle_beta   90.00
_cell.angle_gamma   90.00
#
_symmetry.space_group_name_H-M   'P 1'
#
loop_
_entity.id
_entity.type
_entity.pdbx_description
1 polymer ?
#
loop_
_entity_poly.entity_id
_entity_poly.type
_entity_poly.pdbx_seq_one_letter_code
_entity_poly.pdbx_strand_id
1 'polypeptide(L)'
;ITFHEVCKSEFISQEWIDTSYSANVSFIPPNDIRTILSHFWTFVRSFCALANVNVIDASNQFNSTNLVSRFVQPQHLIETKANATLALALNSTLNNLKRNLLLTREIILSNGLLSSLATNFFFYISFLEQSPFYSSIDIGINATSFPDGCSCEKSNGCSRSAVIFESNATSHSIKVPGMMFDCLPLDGALASSLKCFYDSSCLS
;
A
#
# COMPACT_ATOMS: atom_id res chain seq x y z
N ILE A 1 11.78 2.79 -21.59
CA ILE A 1 10.96 2.89 -20.35
C ILE A 1 11.76 2.24 -19.23
N THR A 2 11.90 2.91 -18.10
CA THR A 2 12.62 2.38 -16.93
C THR A 2 11.66 2.38 -15.75
N PHE A 3 11.46 1.22 -15.13
CA PHE A 3 10.63 1.07 -13.93
C PHE A 3 11.42 1.32 -12.66
N HIS A 4 10.71 1.69 -11.60
CA HIS A 4 11.26 1.96 -10.27
C HIS A 4 12.05 0.75 -9.74
N GLU A 5 13.14 0.99 -9.01
CA GLU A 5 14.07 -0.06 -8.54
C GLU A 5 13.37 -1.12 -7.68
N VAL A 6 12.46 -0.70 -6.79
CA VAL A 6 11.63 -1.62 -5.99
C VAL A 6 10.86 -2.64 -6.84
N CYS A 7 10.42 -2.25 -8.04
CA CYS A 7 9.67 -3.11 -8.95
C CYS A 7 10.55 -4.13 -9.69
N LYS A 8 11.85 -4.14 -9.43
CA LYS A 8 12.84 -5.10 -9.91
C LYS A 8 13.61 -5.75 -8.76
N SER A 9 13.30 -5.40 -7.52
CA SER A 9 13.99 -5.90 -6.33
C SER A 9 13.58 -7.34 -6.01
N GLU A 10 14.45 -8.06 -5.29
CA GLU A 10 14.13 -9.39 -4.76
C GLU A 10 12.98 -9.35 -3.75
N PHE A 11 12.72 -8.19 -3.12
CA PHE A 11 11.69 -8.02 -2.10
C PHE A 11 10.26 -8.17 -2.62
N ILE A 12 10.05 -8.04 -3.94
CA ILE A 12 8.75 -8.32 -4.55
C ILE A 12 8.66 -9.73 -5.13
N SER A 13 9.70 -10.57 -4.98
CA SER A 13 9.67 -11.96 -5.40
C SER A 13 8.73 -12.78 -4.49
N GLN A 14 8.19 -13.87 -5.03
CA GLN A 14 7.36 -14.78 -4.23
C GLN A 14 8.18 -15.42 -3.09
N GLU A 15 9.44 -15.77 -3.36
CA GLU A 15 10.36 -16.35 -2.38
C GLU A 15 10.57 -15.45 -1.14
N TRP A 16 10.79 -14.14 -1.35
CA TRP A 16 10.91 -13.19 -0.26
C TRP A 16 9.60 -13.01 0.51
N ILE A 17 8.48 -12.91 -0.22
CA ILE A 17 7.15 -12.77 0.38
C ILE A 17 6.84 -13.97 1.28
N ASP A 18 7.16 -15.18 0.83
CA ASP A 18 6.95 -16.41 1.60
C ASP A 18 7.88 -16.49 2.81
N THR A 19 9.14 -16.07 2.65
CA THR A 19 10.12 -16.06 3.76
C THR A 19 9.79 -15.03 4.83
N SER A 20 9.19 -13.90 4.45
CA SER A 20 8.77 -12.84 5.37
C SER A 20 7.41 -13.09 6.02
N TYR A 21 6.74 -14.20 5.69
CA TYR A 21 5.49 -14.60 6.33
C TYR A 21 5.75 -15.18 7.72
N SER A 22 5.02 -14.67 8.72
CA SER A 22 5.02 -15.22 10.07
C SER A 22 3.70 -15.95 10.32
N ALA A 23 3.76 -17.27 10.55
CA ALA A 23 2.57 -18.08 10.78
C ALA A 23 1.99 -17.93 12.20
N ASN A 24 2.82 -17.51 13.18
CA ASN A 24 2.44 -17.48 14.60
C ASN A 24 2.35 -16.04 15.13
N VAL A 25 1.55 -15.22 14.45
CA VAL A 25 1.37 -13.79 14.76
C VAL A 25 0.46 -13.54 15.97
N SER A 26 -0.25 -14.54 16.48
CA SER A 26 -1.17 -14.39 17.61
C SER A 26 -0.49 -13.92 18.91
N PHE A 27 0.82 -14.15 19.05
CA PHE A 27 1.62 -13.69 20.20
C PHE A 27 2.43 -12.43 19.91
N ILE A 28 2.35 -11.91 18.69
CA ILE A 28 3.07 -10.71 18.26
C ILE A 28 2.09 -9.52 18.34
N PRO A 29 2.50 -8.37 18.90
CA PRO A 29 1.66 -7.17 18.90
C PRO A 29 1.15 -6.84 17.48
N PRO A 30 -0.12 -6.46 17.29
CA PRO A 30 -0.69 -6.18 15.97
C PRO A 30 0.02 -5.07 15.17
N ASN A 31 0.78 -4.21 15.86
CA ASN A 31 1.58 -3.13 15.27
C ASN A 31 3.04 -3.51 15.01
N ASP A 32 3.43 -4.77 15.26
CA ASP A 32 4.73 -5.30 14.87
C ASP A 32 4.76 -5.56 13.36
N ILE A 33 5.79 -5.06 12.70
CA ILE A 33 5.92 -5.16 11.25
C ILE A 33 5.98 -6.60 10.74
N ARG A 34 6.46 -7.55 11.55
CA ARG A 34 6.53 -8.97 11.16
C ARG A 34 5.16 -9.60 10.95
N THR A 35 4.10 -9.01 11.51
CA THR A 35 2.72 -9.47 11.29
C THR A 35 2.19 -9.07 9.91
N ILE A 36 2.80 -8.07 9.27
CA ILE A 36 2.30 -7.46 8.03
C ILE A 36 3.29 -7.47 6.87
N LEU A 37 4.55 -7.87 7.10
CA LEU A 37 5.65 -7.69 6.16
C LEU A 37 5.43 -8.41 4.82
N SER A 38 5.03 -9.68 4.83
CA SER A 38 4.74 -10.45 3.60
C SER A 38 3.64 -9.81 2.75
N HIS A 39 2.60 -9.31 3.40
CA HIS A 39 1.47 -8.66 2.75
C HIS A 39 1.83 -7.26 2.25
N PHE A 40 2.67 -6.53 2.97
CA PHE A 40 3.25 -5.28 2.49
C PHE A 40 3.98 -5.50 1.16
N TRP A 41 4.84 -6.50 1.07
CA TRP A 41 5.56 -6.81 -0.16
C TRP A 41 4.65 -7.35 -1.28
N THR A 42 3.61 -8.11 -0.92
CA THR A 42 2.55 -8.50 -1.86
C THR A 42 1.82 -7.28 -2.44
N PHE A 43 1.54 -6.28 -1.62
CA PHE A 43 0.95 -5.02 -2.05
C PHE A 43 1.89 -4.26 -2.98
N VAL A 44 3.17 -4.07 -2.60
CA VAL A 44 4.18 -3.40 -3.44
C VAL A 44 4.33 -4.09 -4.79
N ARG A 45 4.36 -5.44 -4.82
CA ARG A 45 4.37 -6.22 -6.07
C ARG A 45 3.16 -5.90 -6.96
N SER A 46 1.97 -5.90 -6.37
CA SER A 46 0.72 -5.63 -7.09
C SER A 46 0.67 -4.20 -7.61
N PHE A 47 1.15 -3.25 -6.81
CA PHE A 47 1.27 -1.85 -7.18
C PHE A 47 2.25 -1.65 -8.35
N CYS A 48 3.41 -2.31 -8.30
CA CYS A 48 4.37 -2.33 -9.39
C CYS A 48 3.79 -2.91 -10.68
N ALA A 49 3.05 -4.02 -10.61
CA ALA A 49 2.38 -4.59 -11.78
C ALA A 49 1.37 -3.60 -12.39
N LEU A 50 0.55 -2.97 -11.55
CA LEU A 50 -0.42 -1.96 -11.98
C LEU A 50 0.26 -0.75 -12.62
N ALA A 51 1.30 -0.21 -11.98
CA ALA A 51 2.07 0.92 -12.52
C ALA A 51 2.72 0.58 -13.86
N ASN A 52 3.31 -0.61 -13.98
CA ASN A 52 3.97 -1.06 -15.21
C ASN A 52 2.98 -1.15 -16.38
N VAL A 53 1.82 -1.77 -16.16
CA VAL A 53 0.76 -1.87 -17.19
C VAL A 53 0.31 -0.47 -17.62
N ASN A 54 0.02 0.42 -16.67
CA ASN A 54 -0.42 1.78 -16.99
C ASN A 54 0.62 2.58 -17.80
N VAL A 55 1.90 2.42 -17.50
CA VAL A 55 2.99 3.07 -18.25
C VAL A 55 3.15 2.48 -19.65
N ILE A 56 3.03 1.16 -19.79
CA ILE A 56 3.07 0.48 -21.09
C ILE A 56 1.89 0.93 -21.96
N ASP A 57 0.68 0.98 -21.39
CA ASP A 57 -0.52 1.42 -22.09
C ASP A 57 -0.42 2.89 -22.52
N ALA A 58 0.10 3.76 -21.65
CA ALA A 58 0.38 5.16 -22.00
C ALA A 58 1.37 5.27 -23.17
N SER A 59 2.41 4.44 -23.18
CA SER A 59 3.38 4.39 -24.28
C SER A 59 2.75 3.89 -25.58
N ASN A 60 1.90 2.86 -25.51
CA ASN A 60 1.20 2.32 -26.68
C ASN A 60 0.20 3.34 -27.24
N GLN A 61 -0.49 4.07 -26.36
CA GLN A 61 -1.38 5.15 -26.74
C GLN A 61 -0.62 6.30 -27.42
N PHE A 62 0.55 6.68 -26.89
CA PHE A 62 1.41 7.67 -27.53
C PHE A 62 1.86 7.21 -28.92
N ASN A 63 2.35 5.96 -29.05
CA ASN A 63 2.83 5.40 -30.31
C ASN A 63 1.72 5.25 -31.36
N SER A 64 0.47 5.04 -30.94
CA SER A 64 -0.68 4.97 -31.86
C SER A 64 -1.20 6.34 -32.29
N THR A 65 -0.67 7.45 -31.75
CA THR A 65 -1.08 8.78 -32.19
C THR A 65 -0.51 9.13 -33.56
N ASN A 66 -1.34 9.74 -34.42
CA ASN A 66 -0.93 10.23 -35.73
C ASN A 66 -0.11 11.51 -35.59
N LEU A 67 1.17 11.37 -35.23
CA LEU A 67 2.16 12.44 -35.28
C LEU A 67 2.67 12.67 -36.72
N VAL A 68 2.48 11.69 -37.60
CA VAL A 68 2.79 11.78 -39.03
C VAL A 68 1.55 12.22 -39.80
N SER A 69 1.71 13.24 -40.64
CA SER A 69 0.67 13.78 -41.51
C SER A 69 0.94 13.42 -42.97
N ARG A 70 -0.10 13.36 -43.80
CA ARG A 70 0.04 13.27 -45.27
C ARG A 70 0.62 14.53 -45.90
N PHE A 71 0.61 15.64 -45.15
CA PHE A 71 1.15 16.93 -45.59
C PHE A 71 2.46 17.21 -44.85
N VAL A 72 3.42 17.79 -45.57
CA VAL A 72 4.67 18.28 -44.97
C VAL A 72 4.33 19.33 -43.92
N GLN A 73 4.66 19.05 -42.66
CA GLN A 73 4.50 20.00 -41.58
C GLN A 73 5.87 20.55 -41.15
N PRO A 74 5.93 21.84 -40.77
CA PRO A 74 7.10 22.39 -40.11
C PRO A 74 7.49 21.55 -38.87
N GLN A 75 8.78 21.34 -38.68
CA GLN A 75 9.33 20.58 -37.55
C GLN A 75 8.78 21.05 -36.19
N HIS A 76 8.69 22.37 -35.99
CA HIS A 76 8.18 22.95 -34.74
C HIS A 76 6.73 22.54 -34.43
N LEU A 77 5.88 22.33 -35.44
CA LEU A 77 4.50 21.87 -35.24
C LEU A 77 4.46 20.40 -34.83
N ILE A 78 5.31 19.57 -35.43
CA ILE A 78 5.42 18.15 -35.08
C ILE A 78 5.91 18.01 -33.63
N GLU A 79 6.97 18.74 -33.26
CA GLU A 79 7.51 18.75 -31.89
C GLU A 79 6.49 19.24 -30.86
N THR A 80 5.79 20.33 -31.16
CA THR A 80 4.73 20.86 -30.28
C THR A 80 3.63 19.84 -30.08
N LYS A 81 3.18 19.18 -31.16
CA LYS A 81 2.14 18.15 -31.09
C LYS A 81 2.61 16.94 -30.29
N ALA A 82 3.83 16.43 -30.56
CA ALA A 82 4.41 15.31 -29.85
C ALA A 82 4.53 15.59 -28.34
N ASN A 83 5.06 16.76 -27.97
CA ASN A 83 5.19 17.16 -26.57
C ASN A 83 3.83 17.31 -25.88
N ALA A 84 2.85 17.92 -26.53
CA ALA A 84 1.50 18.05 -25.99
C ALA A 84 0.82 16.69 -25.80
N THR A 85 0.94 15.79 -26.78
CA THR A 85 0.39 14.43 -26.69
C THR A 85 1.05 13.62 -25.59
N LEU A 86 2.38 13.70 -25.46
CA LEU A 86 3.12 13.04 -24.39
C LEU A 86 2.71 13.57 -23.01
N ALA A 87 2.64 14.88 -22.85
CA ALA A 87 2.21 15.51 -21.59
C ALA A 87 0.78 15.10 -21.21
N LEU A 88 -0.14 15.06 -22.17
CA LEU A 88 -1.51 14.60 -21.96
C LEU A 88 -1.56 13.13 -21.55
N ALA A 89 -0.82 12.26 -22.23
CA ALA A 89 -0.75 10.83 -21.88
C ALA A 89 -0.23 10.63 -20.46
N LEU A 90 0.90 11.26 -20.11
CA LEU A 90 1.50 11.16 -18.78
C LEU A 90 0.56 11.68 -17.68
N ASN A 91 -0.01 12.86 -17.86
CA ASN A 91 -0.91 13.45 -16.87
C ASN A 91 -2.20 12.66 -16.71
N SER A 92 -2.80 12.19 -17.81
CA SER A 92 -4.01 11.38 -17.77
C SER A 92 -3.76 10.06 -17.02
N THR A 93 -2.68 9.35 -17.37
CA THR A 93 -2.33 8.09 -16.71
C THR A 93 -2.06 8.28 -15.22
N LEU A 94 -1.28 9.29 -14.84
CA LEU A 94 -0.97 9.57 -13.44
C LEU A 94 -2.22 9.96 -12.65
N ASN A 95 -3.05 10.85 -13.20
CA ASN A 95 -4.28 11.29 -12.54
C ASN A 95 -5.31 10.17 -12.41
N ASN A 96 -5.47 9.33 -13.43
CA ASN A 96 -6.38 8.18 -13.38
C ASN A 96 -5.92 7.17 -12.33
N LEU A 97 -4.62 6.83 -12.31
CA LEU A 97 -4.07 5.92 -11.31
C LEU A 97 -4.26 6.49 -9.90
N LYS A 98 -3.88 7.75 -9.67
CA LYS A 98 -4.05 8.42 -8.37
C LYS A 98 -5.52 8.44 -7.94
N ARG A 99 -6.43 8.83 -8.84
CA ARG A 99 -7.87 8.89 -8.56
C ARG A 99 -8.41 7.52 -8.18
N ASN A 100 -8.04 6.48 -8.92
CA ASN A 100 -8.51 5.12 -8.64
C ASN A 100 -8.02 4.62 -7.27
N LEU A 101 -6.74 4.87 -6.94
CA LEU A 101 -6.18 4.49 -5.63
C LEU A 101 -6.88 5.22 -4.48
N LEU A 102 -7.12 6.53 -4.62
CA LEU A 102 -7.84 7.31 -3.63
C LEU A 102 -9.29 6.84 -3.50
N LEU A 103 -9.99 6.56 -4.60
CA LEU A 103 -11.34 6.00 -4.57
C LEU A 103 -11.38 4.64 -3.86
N THR A 104 -10.46 3.74 -4.18
CA THR A 104 -10.38 2.43 -3.51
C THR A 104 -10.15 2.60 -2.01
N ARG A 105 -9.25 3.49 -1.62
CA ARG A 105 -9.02 3.85 -0.22
C ARG A 105 -10.28 4.36 0.48
N GLU A 106 -10.97 5.33 -0.12
CA GLU A 106 -12.20 5.89 0.46
C GLU A 106 -13.33 4.86 0.55
N ILE A 107 -13.46 3.97 -0.45
CA ILE A 107 -14.43 2.87 -0.41
C ILE A 107 -14.12 1.92 0.75
N ILE A 108 -12.85 1.55 0.94
CA ILE A 108 -12.45 0.64 2.02
C ILE A 108 -12.78 1.24 3.39
N LEU A 109 -12.37 2.50 3.63
CA LEU A 109 -12.56 3.16 4.92
C LEU A 109 -14.04 3.47 5.19
N SER A 110 -14.75 4.04 4.22
CA SER A 110 -16.15 4.48 4.41
C SER A 110 -17.12 3.33 4.60
N ASN A 111 -16.79 2.12 4.14
CA ASN A 111 -17.63 0.94 4.27
C ASN A 111 -17.15 -0.03 5.36
N GLY A 112 -16.11 0.32 6.12
CA GLY A 112 -15.57 -0.58 7.15
C GLY A 112 -15.01 -1.88 6.57
N LEU A 113 -14.56 -1.89 5.30
CA LEU A 113 -14.04 -3.11 4.69
C LEU A 113 -12.71 -3.46 5.33
N LEU A 114 -12.59 -4.69 5.84
CA LEU A 114 -11.31 -5.16 6.36
C LEU A 114 -10.28 -5.20 5.24
N SER A 115 -9.14 -4.55 5.48
CA SER A 115 -7.94 -4.78 4.71
C SER A 115 -7.48 -6.22 4.90
N SER A 116 -6.66 -6.74 3.99
CA SER A 116 -6.15 -8.12 4.05
C SER A 116 -5.42 -8.47 5.36
N LEU A 117 -5.01 -7.45 6.12
CA LEU A 117 -4.27 -7.55 7.37
C LEU A 117 -5.09 -7.19 8.61
N ALA A 118 -6.36 -6.83 8.45
CA ALA A 118 -7.19 -6.29 9.53
C ALA A 118 -6.52 -5.11 10.29
N THR A 119 -5.63 -4.37 9.62
CA THR A 119 -4.89 -3.24 10.24
C THR A 119 -5.74 -2.00 10.38
N ASN A 120 -6.80 -1.88 9.56
CA ASN A 120 -7.77 -0.80 9.60
C ASN A 120 -8.99 -1.12 10.47
N PHE A 121 -9.53 -2.34 10.38
CA PHE A 121 -10.68 -2.79 11.15
C PHE A 121 -10.47 -4.22 11.62
N PHE A 122 -11.05 -4.56 12.78
CA PHE A 122 -11.02 -5.91 13.34
C PHE A 122 -12.42 -6.34 13.76
N PHE A 123 -12.67 -7.66 13.69
CA PHE A 123 -13.88 -8.25 14.25
C PHE A 123 -13.74 -8.38 15.76
N TYR A 124 -14.80 -8.07 16.49
CA TYR A 124 -14.92 -8.42 17.90
C TYR A 124 -16.12 -9.34 18.10
N ILE A 125 -16.00 -10.21 19.09
CA ILE A 125 -17.06 -11.10 19.53
C ILE A 125 -17.30 -10.80 21.01
N SER A 126 -18.50 -10.34 21.35
CA SER A 126 -18.94 -10.07 22.72
C SER A 126 -19.97 -11.12 23.13
N PHE A 127 -19.73 -11.77 24.28
CA PHE A 127 -20.72 -12.62 24.91
C PHE A 127 -21.54 -11.74 25.85
N LEU A 128 -22.80 -11.52 25.50
CA LEU A 128 -23.73 -10.77 26.34
C LEU A 128 -24.42 -11.77 27.27
N GLU A 129 -24.01 -11.82 28.53
CA GLU A 129 -24.75 -12.55 29.57
C GLU A 129 -26.00 -11.76 29.94
N GLN A 130 -27.11 -12.06 29.25
CA GLN A 130 -28.40 -11.42 29.55
C GLN A 130 -29.25 -12.25 30.54
N SER A 131 -28.95 -13.54 30.72
CA SER A 131 -29.63 -14.46 31.65
C SER A 131 -28.88 -15.79 31.76
N PRO A 132 -28.97 -16.54 32.88
CA PRO A 132 -28.40 -17.90 33.00
C PRO A 132 -28.92 -18.92 31.97
N PHE A 133 -29.92 -18.57 31.16
CA PHE A 133 -30.52 -19.45 30.14
C PHE A 133 -30.32 -18.98 28.70
N TYR A 134 -29.77 -17.78 28.47
CA TYR A 134 -29.56 -17.24 27.14
C TYR A 134 -28.23 -16.47 27.07
N SER A 135 -27.26 -17.02 26.35
CA SER A 135 -26.10 -16.28 25.86
C SER A 135 -26.40 -15.77 24.47
N SER A 136 -26.42 -14.46 24.27
CA SER A 136 -26.38 -13.88 22.92
C SER A 136 -24.93 -13.56 22.56
N ILE A 137 -24.59 -13.83 21.29
CA ILE A 137 -23.30 -13.49 20.71
C ILE A 137 -23.52 -12.22 19.89
N ASP A 138 -22.79 -11.17 20.23
CA ASP A 138 -22.68 -9.97 19.43
C ASP A 138 -21.39 -10.07 18.60
N ILE A 139 -21.51 -9.87 17.28
CA ILE A 139 -20.40 -9.86 16.34
C ILE A 139 -20.41 -8.51 15.66
N GLY A 140 -19.35 -7.73 15.88
CA GLY A 140 -19.22 -6.42 15.28
C GLY A 140 -17.85 -6.19 14.67
N ILE A 141 -17.72 -5.05 14.01
CA ILE A 141 -16.47 -4.56 13.41
C ILE A 141 -16.14 -3.23 14.09
N ASN A 142 -14.91 -3.10 14.60
CA ASN A 142 -14.40 -1.85 15.13
C ASN A 142 -13.18 -1.39 14.35
N ALA A 143 -13.01 -0.08 14.26
CA ALA A 143 -11.79 0.51 13.72
C ALA A 143 -10.62 0.29 14.67
N THR A 144 -9.46 -0.08 14.11
CA THR A 144 -8.22 -0.17 14.86
C THR A 144 -7.85 1.22 15.38
N SER A 145 -7.64 1.31 16.69
CA SER A 145 -7.23 2.53 17.38
C SER A 145 -5.91 2.31 18.11
N PHE A 146 -5.04 3.31 18.07
CA PHE A 146 -3.70 3.26 18.66
C PHE A 146 -3.61 4.12 19.93
N PRO A 147 -2.65 3.85 20.83
CA PRO A 147 -2.53 4.53 22.13
C PRO A 147 -2.37 6.06 22.06
N ASP A 148 -1.89 6.59 20.94
CA ASP A 148 -1.74 8.03 20.69
C ASP A 148 -3.03 8.72 20.21
N GLY A 149 -4.17 8.01 20.26
CA GLY A 149 -5.48 8.55 19.87
C GLY A 149 -5.73 8.54 18.37
N CYS A 150 -4.85 7.92 17.59
CA CYS A 150 -5.07 7.71 16.17
C CYS A 150 -6.04 6.55 15.93
N SER A 151 -7.04 6.75 15.07
CA SER A 151 -8.04 5.73 14.72
C SER A 151 -8.13 5.60 13.21
N CYS A 152 -8.19 4.36 12.75
CA CYS A 152 -8.32 4.00 11.33
C CYS A 152 -9.71 4.25 10.74
N GLU A 153 -10.67 4.70 11.55
CA GLU A 153 -11.95 5.22 11.07
C GLU A 153 -11.80 6.59 10.41
N LYS A 154 -10.74 7.34 10.77
CA LYS A 154 -10.52 8.69 10.25
C LYS A 154 -9.85 8.63 8.88
N SER A 155 -10.30 9.49 7.96
CA SER A 155 -9.80 9.56 6.59
C SER A 155 -8.32 9.98 6.47
N ASN A 156 -7.70 10.50 7.52
CA ASN A 156 -6.30 10.95 7.49
C ASN A 156 -5.26 9.84 7.72
N GLY A 157 -5.70 8.59 7.98
CA GLY A 157 -4.78 7.49 8.29
C GLY A 157 -4.08 7.64 9.65
N CYS A 158 -3.18 6.70 9.94
CA CYS A 158 -2.38 6.58 11.16
C CYS A 158 -0.91 6.26 10.89
N SER A 159 -0.30 6.98 9.95
CA SER A 159 1.10 6.79 9.56
C SER A 159 2.07 6.87 10.73
N ARG A 160 2.92 5.85 10.87
CA ARG A 160 3.95 5.75 11.90
C ARG A 160 5.11 4.88 11.44
N SER A 161 6.26 5.00 12.09
CA SER A 161 7.39 4.12 11.82
C SER A 161 7.02 2.67 12.11
N ALA A 162 7.38 1.78 11.20
CA ALA A 162 7.30 0.34 11.42
C ALA A 162 8.25 -0.06 12.56
N VAL A 163 7.82 -1.00 13.40
CA VAL A 163 8.58 -1.45 14.57
C VAL A 163 8.59 -2.97 14.67
N ILE A 164 9.67 -3.51 15.23
CA ILE A 164 9.81 -4.90 15.65
C ILE A 164 9.85 -4.90 17.17
N PHE A 165 8.93 -5.58 17.83
CA PHE A 165 8.92 -5.75 19.28
C PHE A 165 9.83 -6.91 19.69
N GLU A 166 10.61 -6.74 20.75
CA GLU A 166 11.29 -7.86 21.40
C GLU A 166 10.27 -8.80 22.04
N SER A 167 10.48 -10.11 21.90
CA SER A 167 9.57 -11.13 22.42
C SER A 167 9.34 -10.94 23.93
N ASN A 168 8.06 -10.87 24.32
CA ASN A 168 7.52 -10.67 25.68
C ASN A 168 7.44 -9.25 26.26
N ALA A 169 7.82 -8.19 25.54
CA ALA A 169 7.66 -6.83 26.06
C ALA A 169 7.21 -5.82 25.00
N THR A 170 6.06 -5.19 25.22
CA THR A 170 5.62 -4.01 24.45
C THR A 170 6.49 -2.77 24.71
N SER A 171 7.45 -2.85 25.65
CA SER A 171 8.30 -1.74 26.07
C SER A 171 9.59 -1.58 25.26
N HIS A 172 10.08 -2.63 24.60
CA HIS A 172 11.28 -2.57 23.77
C HIS A 172 10.93 -2.87 22.32
N SER A 173 11.14 -1.87 21.46
CA SER A 173 10.89 -1.98 20.02
C SER A 173 12.01 -1.34 19.22
N ILE A 174 12.37 -1.99 18.12
CA ILE A 174 13.35 -1.53 17.15
C ILE A 174 12.56 -0.93 15.99
N LYS A 175 12.75 0.35 15.71
CA LYS A 175 12.18 0.98 14.51
C LYS A 175 12.90 0.43 13.28
N VAL A 176 12.17 0.19 12.21
CA VAL A 176 12.72 -0.16 10.89
C VAL A 176 12.85 1.13 10.08
N PRO A 177 14.06 1.70 9.91
CA PRO A 177 14.25 2.96 9.21
C PRO A 177 13.64 2.98 7.82
N GLY A 178 12.92 4.05 7.47
CA GLY A 178 12.34 4.19 6.13
C GLY A 178 11.19 3.24 5.80
N MET A 179 10.73 2.41 6.73
CA MET A 179 9.48 1.65 6.59
C MET A 179 8.40 2.27 7.48
N MET A 180 7.25 2.52 6.87
CA MET A 180 6.09 3.13 7.51
C MET A 180 4.93 2.14 7.52
N PHE A 181 4.20 2.18 8.63
CA PHE A 181 2.97 1.47 8.87
C PHE A 181 1.82 2.48 8.91
N ASP A 182 0.67 2.08 8.37
CA ASP A 182 -0.57 2.86 8.40
C ASP A 182 -1.77 1.90 8.43
N CYS A 183 -2.97 2.43 8.64
CA CYS A 183 -4.23 1.71 8.62
C CYS A 183 -4.41 0.89 7.34
N LEU A 184 -3.99 1.44 6.21
CA LEU A 184 -3.99 0.77 4.92
C LEU A 184 -2.56 0.50 4.43
N PRO A 185 -2.29 -0.68 3.86
CA PRO A 185 -0.99 -0.98 3.24
C PRO A 185 -0.59 0.03 2.15
N LEU A 186 -1.57 0.57 1.42
CA LEU A 186 -1.36 1.63 0.44
C LEU A 186 -0.69 2.86 1.06
N ASP A 187 -1.25 3.36 2.16
CA ASP A 187 -0.78 4.58 2.81
C ASP A 187 0.62 4.35 3.43
N GLY A 188 0.81 3.18 4.06
CA GLY A 188 2.12 2.78 4.60
C GLY A 188 3.19 2.65 3.51
N ALA A 189 2.87 2.04 2.37
CA ALA A 189 3.78 1.89 1.24
C ALA A 189 4.15 3.24 0.60
N LEU A 190 3.18 4.13 0.41
CA LEU A 190 3.43 5.47 -0.15
C LEU A 190 4.25 6.36 0.79
N ALA A 191 4.13 6.17 2.11
CA ALA A 191 4.92 6.89 3.10
C ALA A 191 6.32 6.30 3.32
N SER A 192 6.57 5.05 2.88
CA SER A 192 7.84 4.36 3.06
C SER A 192 8.90 4.80 2.05
N SER A 193 10.13 5.02 2.51
CA SER A 193 11.29 5.20 1.62
C SER A 193 12.01 3.89 1.30
N LEU A 194 11.76 2.84 2.09
CA LEU A 194 12.35 1.50 1.98
C LEU A 194 13.88 1.46 2.08
N LYS A 195 14.52 2.56 2.49
CA LYS A 195 15.98 2.68 2.53
C LYS A 195 16.67 1.52 3.26
N CYS A 196 16.06 1.02 4.33
CA CYS A 196 16.59 -0.07 5.13
C CYS A 196 16.81 -1.38 4.36
N PHE A 197 15.94 -1.66 3.39
CA PHE A 197 16.04 -2.88 2.59
C PHE A 197 17.20 -2.83 1.58
N TYR A 198 17.82 -1.67 1.39
CA TYR A 198 18.97 -1.50 0.50
C TYR A 198 20.27 -1.21 1.27
N ASP A 199 20.25 -1.34 2.61
CA ASP A 199 21.39 -1.09 3.48
C ASP A 199 21.57 -2.27 4.45
N SER A 200 22.63 -3.05 4.24
CA SER A 200 22.94 -4.25 5.03
C SER A 200 23.22 -3.95 6.50
N SER A 201 23.49 -2.69 6.86
CA SER A 201 23.73 -2.25 8.25
C SER A 201 22.50 -1.67 8.94
N CYS A 202 21.35 -1.67 8.27
CA CYS A 202 20.18 -0.95 8.78
C CYS A 202 19.56 -1.56 10.06
N LEU A 203 19.61 -2.89 10.21
CA LEU A 203 19.07 -3.62 11.35
C LEU A 203 20.18 -4.31 12.19
N SER A 204 21.44 -3.97 11.94
CA SER A 204 22.62 -4.51 12.66
C SER A 204 22.95 -3.72 13.92
#